data_AF-A0A9E3BIW8-F1
#
_entry.id   AF-A0A9E3BIW8-F1
#
_cell.length_a   1.000
_cell.length_b   1.000
_cell.length_c   1.000
_cell.angle_alpha   90.00
_cell.angle_beta   90.00
_cell.angle_gamma   90.00
#
_symmetry.space_group_name_H-M   'P 1'
#
loop_
_entity.id
_entity.type
_entity.pdbx_description
1 polymer ?
#
loop_
_entity_poly.entity_id
_entity_poly.type
_entity_poly.pdbx_seq_one_letter_code
_entity_poly.pdbx_strand_id
1 'polypeptide(L)' 'MFLHVVGVSPLEGYRLRMEFSDGVVKDVDLSGEIHGEVFEPLRASEF' A
#
# COMPACT_ATOMS: atom_id res chain seq x y z
N MET A 1 20.70 11.27 -3.91
CA MET A 1 19.24 11.28 -3.73
C MET A 1 18.83 9.91 -3.22
N PHE A 2 17.94 9.83 -2.22
CA PHE A 2 17.50 8.56 -1.62
C PHE A 2 16.17 8.13 -2.27
N LEU A 3 15.97 6.83 -2.48
CA LEU A 3 14.72 6.29 -3.03
C LEU A 3 13.59 6.49 -2.03
N HIS A 4 12.55 7.21 -2.41
CA HIS A 4 11.38 7.42 -1.57
C HIS A 4 10.10 7.42 -2.39
N VAL A 5 8.98 7.21 -1.72
CA VAL A 5 7.66 7.18 -2.34
C VAL A 5 7.18 8.61 -2.59
N VAL A 6 6.72 8.89 -3.80
CA VAL A 6 6.18 10.20 -4.22
C VAL A 6 4.69 10.16 -4.53
N GLY A 7 4.11 8.96 -4.66
CA GLY A 7 2.68 8.77 -4.88
C GLY A 7 2.20 7.40 -4.41
N VAL A 8 0.96 7.35 -3.92
CA VAL A 8 0.29 6.10 -3.49
C VAL A 8 -1.18 6.15 -3.93
N SER A 9 -1.68 5.04 -4.45
CA SER A 9 -3.12 4.84 -4.72
C SER A 9 -3.58 3.46 -4.22
N PRO A 10 -4.71 3.38 -3.51
CA PRO A 10 -5.26 2.10 -3.08
C PRO A 10 -5.81 1.33 -4.28
N LEU A 11 -5.64 0.01 -4.24
CA LEU A 11 -6.22 -0.95 -5.16
C LEU A 11 -7.01 -2.00 -4.36
N GLU A 12 -7.85 -2.77 -5.04
CA GLU A 12 -8.60 -3.85 -4.40
C GLU A 12 -7.70 -4.93 -3.81
N GLY A 13 -8.17 -5.53 -2.71
CA GLY A 13 -7.52 -6.68 -2.08
C GLY A 13 -6.22 -6.33 -1.36
N TYR A 14 -6.20 -5.22 -0.61
CA TYR A 14 -5.03 -4.75 0.16
C TYR A 14 -3.79 -4.46 -0.70
N ARG A 15 -4.00 -4.12 -1.97
CA ARG A 15 -2.91 -3.75 -2.87
C ARG A 15 -2.74 -2.24 -2.93
N LEU A 16 -1.50 -1.79 -3.08
CA LEU A 16 -1.17 -0.38 -3.30
C LEU A 16 -0.41 -0.23 -4.61
N ARG A 17 -0.77 0.77 -5.40
CA ARG A 17 0.10 1.29 -6.46
C ARG A 17 0.99 2.38 -5.87
N MET A 18 2.31 2.21 -5.98
CA MET A 18 3.31 3.12 -5.45
C MET A 18 4.13 3.71 -6.59
N GLU A 19 4.34 5.02 -6.55
CA GLU A 19 5.26 5.75 -7.41
C GLU A 19 6.49 6.15 -6.60
N PHE A 20 7.67 5.88 -7.14
CA PHE A 20 8.95 6.17 -6.50
C PHE A 20 9.63 7.38 -7.16
N SER A 21 10.50 8.04 -6.40
CA SER A 21 11.24 9.23 -6.84
C SER A 21 12.17 9.02 -8.06
N ASP A 22 12.41 7.77 -8.46
CA ASP A 22 13.16 7.39 -9.65
C ASP A 22 12.26 7.12 -10.87
N GLY A 23 10.95 7.36 -10.75
CA GLY A 23 9.95 7.15 -11.80
C GLY A 23 9.42 5.71 -11.89
N VAL A 24 9.90 4.79 -11.05
CA VAL A 24 9.37 3.42 -11.02
C VAL A 24 7.96 3.43 -10.41
N VAL A 25 7.05 2.68 -11.04
CA VAL A 25 5.71 2.41 -10.52
C VAL A 25 5.57 0.92 -10.24
N LYS A 26 5.10 0.56 -9.04
CA LYS A 26 4.87 -0.85 -8.65
C LYS A 26 3.57 -1.03 -7.89
N ASP A 27 2.93 -2.18 -8.15
CA ASP A 27 1.82 -2.67 -7.36
C ASP A 27 2.36 -3.63 -6.29
N VAL A 28 2.00 -3.40 -5.03
CA VAL A 28 2.46 -4.17 -3.87
C VAL A 28 1.24 -4.76 -3.16
N ASP A 29 1.29 -6.06 -2.87
CA ASP A 29 0.28 -6.78 -2.11
C ASP A 29 0.65 -6.81 -0.63
N LEU A 30 -0.19 -6.21 0.22
CA LEU A 30 0.01 -6.15 1.66
C LEU A 30 -0.82 -7.20 2.42
N SER A 31 -1.61 -8.03 1.74
CA SER A 31 -2.47 -9.03 2.40
C SER A 31 -1.70 -9.96 3.35
N GLY A 32 -0.43 -10.25 3.02
CA GLY A 32 0.49 -11.03 3.84
C GLY A 32 1.16 -10.25 4.98
N GLU A 33 0.95 -8.94 5.10
CA GLU A 33 1.56 -8.06 6.10
C GLU A 33 0.52 -7.48 7.08
N ILE A 34 -0.77 -7.55 6.74
CA ILE A 34 -1.88 -6.99 7.52
C ILE A 34 -2.24 -7.95 8.67
N HIS A 35 -1.47 -7.93 9.77
CA HIS A 35 -1.68 -8.80 10.94
C HIS A 35 -1.74 -8.06 12.27
N GLY A 36 -2.68 -8.46 13.14
CA GLY A 36 -2.83 -7.92 14.49
C GLY A 36 -3.92 -6.85 14.60
N GLU A 37 -4.32 -6.58 15.85
CA GLU A 37 -5.48 -5.74 16.19
C GLU A 37 -5.43 -4.33 15.57
N VAL A 38 -4.22 -3.79 15.38
CA VAL A 38 -4.01 -2.47 14.79
C VAL A 38 -4.56 -2.35 13.36
N PHE A 39 -4.63 -3.46 12.62
CA PHE A 39 -5.10 -3.45 11.24
C PHE A 39 -6.55 -3.93 11.06
N GLU A 40 -7.22 -4.32 12.14
CA GLU A 40 -8.65 -4.69 12.09
C GLU A 40 -9.54 -3.61 11.44
N PRO A 41 -9.31 -2.29 11.63
CA PRO A 41 -10.08 -1.26 10.94
C PRO A 41 -9.94 -1.28 9.41
N LEU A 42 -8.81 -1.75 8.87
CA LEU A 42 -8.59 -1.83 7.42
C LEU A 42 -9.31 -3.02 6.78
N ARG A 43 -9.75 -4.00 7.59
CA ARG A 43 -10.50 -5.17 7.12
C ARG A 43 -11.99 -4.90 7.01
N ALA A 44 -12.48 -3.91 7.74
CA ALA A 44 -13.82 -3.38 7.55
C ALA A 44 -13.82 -2.57 6.25
N SER A 45 -14.69 -2.92 5.31
CA SER A 45 -14.83 -2.30 3.99
C SER A 45 -15.38 -0.85 4.04
N GLU A 46 -15.18 -0.13 5.13
CA GLU A 46 -15.75 1.19 5.43
C GLU A 46 -14.77 2.36 5.28
N PHE A 47 -13.63 2.17 4.60
CA PHE A 47 -12.67 3.24 4.26
C PHE A 47 -12.45 3.35 2.75
#